data_AF-A0A842HJU7-F1
#
_entry.id   AF-A0A842HJU7-F1
#
_cell.length_a   1.000
_cell.length_b   1.000
_cell.length_c   1.000
_cell.angle_alpha   90.00
_cell.angle_beta   90.00
_cell.angle_gamma   90.00
#
_symmetry.space_group_name_H-M   'P 1'
#
loop_
_entity.id
_entity.type
_entity.pdbx_description
1 polymer ?
#
loop_
_entity_poly.entity_id
_entity_poly.type
_entity_poly.pdbx_seq_one_letter_code
_entity_poly.pdbx_strand_id
1 'polypeptide(L)'
;MSENGQPKLVTINIDGKDFEVPDGMNLVDACESVGVEVPHYCYHPHLSVSGNCRMCLVEMGMPMRDRATGEPIMDDDTGKQKIGWMPKPAIACASKATPGVHIKTQSDLTKSCREGVMEFLLVNHPLDCPICDQAGECRLQEFATDYGRGFSRYVEEKNVKPKRTVLGPRVTLDDERCILCSRCVRFCSEIDKNPVLGFTERGSHNTLTCYPGTQLDSNYSLNTVDICPVGALTSTDFRFKMRVWFLKPTKSICTESSAGVNTEVWSREGKLYRVTPRRNDEVNDTWMTDSGRMLYKLVEAEDRMQRFRIDGQVASLGNAVLRARELIQLGSVAYVASGHLSVEEQAMFGKLVAKEPGSVTFVSHAEEGDGRLITNDRTPNVRGGLVTGLINELPVAQLDQLRAQLEAGEVATIVSYGEDLVAAGIPADLLKKANVVYLGTHRNATTDLARVLLPTLTVFEKTGTFINQQFRLQKFYQAVPGPAGLMPDVFVLDALLAECAGGAPCRPTLGQIWEHLNETVDILKDVNFSKIPETGLLLDGSAYADLPFCEGPGWHYEPKAELAAATANL
;
A
#
# COMPACT_ATOMS: atom_id res chain seq x y z
N MET A 1 -24.17 20.14 -3.63
CA MET A 1 -22.94 20.61 -2.98
C MET A 1 -23.19 22.01 -2.44
N SER A 2 -22.61 22.37 -1.30
CA SER A 2 -22.62 23.76 -0.81
C SER A 2 -21.72 24.64 -1.70
N GLU A 3 -21.86 25.97 -1.63
CA GLU A 3 -21.04 26.93 -2.39
C GLU A 3 -19.51 26.80 -2.12
N ASN A 4 -19.09 26.07 -1.07
CA ASN A 4 -17.69 25.85 -0.68
C ASN A 4 -17.20 24.40 -0.88
N GLY A 5 -17.92 23.54 -1.61
CA GLY A 5 -17.51 22.16 -1.87
C GLY A 5 -17.59 21.20 -0.66
N GLN A 6 -18.05 21.67 0.50
CA GLN A 6 -18.28 20.80 1.67
C GLN A 6 -19.58 20.00 1.51
N PRO A 7 -19.58 18.70 1.92
CA PRO A 7 -20.77 17.88 1.89
C PRO A 7 -21.84 18.46 2.80
N LYS A 8 -23.08 18.56 2.29
CA LYS A 8 -24.23 18.99 3.09
C LYS A 8 -24.45 17.96 4.19
N LEU A 9 -24.45 18.40 5.45
CA LEU A 9 -24.72 17.53 6.58
C LEU A 9 -26.22 17.42 6.84
N VAL A 10 -26.66 16.25 7.28
CA VAL A 10 -28.03 15.96 7.70
C VAL A 10 -28.02 15.26 9.05
N THR A 11 -28.99 15.60 9.89
CA THR A 11 -29.18 14.94 11.17
C THR A 11 -29.92 13.62 10.98
N ILE A 12 -29.32 12.55 11.46
CA ILE A 12 -29.91 11.21 11.52
C ILE A 12 -29.88 10.72 12.97
N ASN A 13 -30.82 9.85 13.34
CA ASN A 13 -30.87 9.25 14.67
C ASN A 13 -30.41 7.79 14.61
N ILE A 14 -29.39 7.44 15.39
CA ILE A 14 -28.85 6.08 15.52
C ILE A 14 -29.01 5.65 16.98
N ASP A 15 -29.84 4.63 17.21
CA ASP A 15 -30.10 4.06 18.55
C ASP A 15 -30.51 5.12 19.60
N GLY A 16 -31.30 6.11 19.17
CA GLY A 16 -31.82 7.17 20.03
C GLY A 16 -30.92 8.40 20.16
N LYS A 17 -29.74 8.42 19.52
CA LYS A 17 -28.83 9.57 19.51
C LYS A 17 -28.76 10.22 18.13
N ASP A 18 -28.76 11.55 18.10
CA ASP A 18 -28.65 12.31 16.87
C ASP A 18 -27.18 12.53 16.48
N PHE A 19 -26.89 12.36 15.19
CA PHE A 19 -25.58 12.55 14.60
C PHE A 19 -25.69 13.34 13.30
N GLU A 20 -24.69 14.16 13.01
CA GLU A 20 -24.55 14.85 11.74
C GLU A 20 -23.65 14.05 10.79
N VAL A 21 -24.19 13.68 9.64
CA VAL A 21 -23.48 12.90 8.62
C VAL A 21 -23.74 13.49 7.23
N PRO A 22 -22.88 13.22 6.23
CA PRO A 22 -23.13 13.65 4.86
C PRO A 22 -24.46 13.15 4.28
N ASP A 23 -25.23 14.04 3.66
CA ASP A 23 -26.48 13.75 2.96
C ASP A 23 -26.26 12.71 1.85
N GLY A 24 -27.08 11.65 1.82
CA GLY A 24 -27.00 10.61 0.80
C GLY A 24 -25.91 9.54 1.02
N MET A 25 -25.16 9.59 2.12
CA MET A 25 -24.22 8.54 2.53
C MET A 25 -24.96 7.21 2.80
N ASN A 26 -24.36 6.04 2.53
CA ASN A 26 -25.00 4.78 2.91
C ASN A 26 -25.10 4.69 4.43
N LEU A 27 -26.17 4.12 4.96
CA LEU A 27 -26.34 4.02 6.42
C LEU A 27 -25.25 3.17 7.09
N VAL A 28 -24.64 2.20 6.39
CA VAL A 28 -23.48 1.46 6.91
C VAL A 28 -22.30 2.40 7.18
N ASP A 29 -21.91 3.25 6.21
CA ASP A 29 -20.81 4.19 6.40
C ASP A 29 -21.15 5.28 7.42
N ALA A 30 -22.41 5.74 7.42
CA ALA A 30 -22.87 6.74 8.38
C ALA A 30 -22.78 6.22 9.82
N CYS A 31 -23.14 4.95 10.07
CA CYS A 31 -22.95 4.32 11.37
C CYS A 31 -21.46 4.18 11.72
N GLU A 32 -20.63 3.74 10.76
CA GLU A 32 -19.19 3.58 10.95
C GLU A 32 -18.51 4.91 11.31
N SER A 33 -18.89 6.02 10.67
CA SER A 33 -18.33 7.36 10.93
C SER A 33 -18.55 7.87 12.35
N VAL A 34 -19.52 7.28 13.08
CA VAL A 34 -19.83 7.62 14.48
C VAL A 34 -19.50 6.49 15.45
N GLY A 35 -18.77 5.46 14.98
CA GLY A 35 -18.32 4.33 15.78
C GLY A 35 -19.38 3.26 16.08
N VAL A 36 -20.46 3.20 15.30
CA VAL A 36 -21.50 2.17 15.40
C VAL A 36 -21.30 1.13 14.29
N GLU A 37 -21.02 -0.11 14.66
CA GLU A 37 -20.83 -1.19 13.67
C GLU A 37 -22.17 -1.75 13.17
N VAL A 38 -22.31 -1.82 11.85
CA VAL A 38 -23.38 -2.59 11.19
C VAL A 38 -22.74 -3.76 10.42
N PRO A 39 -22.94 -5.02 10.83
CA PRO A 39 -22.25 -6.16 10.25
C PRO A 39 -22.66 -6.36 8.79
N HIS A 40 -21.69 -6.61 7.91
CA HIS A 40 -21.94 -6.74 6.47
C HIS A 40 -20.88 -7.61 5.77
N TYR A 41 -21.31 -8.38 4.77
CA TYR A 41 -20.41 -9.24 3.97
C TYR A 41 -20.26 -8.84 2.52
N CYS A 42 -21.34 -8.42 1.85
CA CYS A 42 -21.25 -8.06 0.43
C CYS A 42 -20.87 -6.59 0.22
N TYR A 43 -21.23 -5.72 1.16
CA TYR A 43 -20.93 -4.30 1.06
C TYR A 43 -19.41 -4.05 1.12
N HIS A 44 -18.89 -3.15 0.30
CA HIS A 44 -17.52 -2.68 0.33
C HIS A 44 -17.56 -1.22 -0.16
N PRO A 45 -16.91 -0.25 0.52
CA PRO A 45 -17.04 1.18 0.18
C PRO A 45 -16.70 1.50 -1.29
N HIS A 46 -15.72 0.78 -1.84
CA HIS A 46 -15.23 0.97 -3.21
C HIS A 46 -15.85 0.02 -4.25
N LEU A 47 -16.97 -0.66 -3.94
CA LEU A 47 -17.70 -1.49 -4.90
C LEU A 47 -19.19 -1.13 -4.92
N SER A 48 -19.86 -1.39 -6.04
CA SER A 48 -21.31 -1.15 -6.18
C SER A 48 -22.14 -1.89 -5.12
N VAL A 49 -23.25 -1.33 -4.67
CA VAL A 49 -24.09 -1.97 -3.65
C VAL A 49 -24.83 -3.17 -4.24
N SER A 50 -24.64 -4.34 -3.63
CA SER A 50 -25.28 -5.59 -4.07
C SER A 50 -26.51 -5.99 -3.23
N GLY A 51 -26.41 -5.92 -1.90
CA GLY A 51 -27.50 -6.34 -1.01
C GLY A 51 -27.76 -7.85 -0.92
N ASN A 52 -26.89 -8.71 -1.47
CA ASN A 52 -27.12 -10.16 -1.52
C ASN A 52 -27.07 -10.85 -0.13
N CYS A 53 -26.20 -10.38 0.78
CA CYS A 53 -25.95 -11.09 2.05
C CYS A 53 -26.95 -10.82 3.17
N ARG A 54 -27.68 -9.69 3.12
CA ARG A 54 -28.66 -9.25 4.15
C ARG A 54 -28.15 -9.13 5.60
N MET A 55 -26.84 -9.21 5.86
CA MET A 55 -26.31 -9.09 7.23
C MET A 55 -26.50 -7.68 7.83
N CYS A 56 -26.56 -6.65 6.98
CA CYS A 56 -26.70 -5.25 7.38
C CYS A 56 -28.14 -4.79 7.67
N LEU A 57 -29.05 -5.74 7.97
CA LEU A 57 -30.44 -5.39 8.28
C LEU A 57 -30.50 -4.53 9.55
N VAL A 58 -31.31 -3.47 9.49
CA VAL A 58 -31.62 -2.56 10.60
C VAL A 58 -33.10 -2.20 10.59
N GLU A 59 -33.67 -1.93 11.76
CA GLU A 59 -35.00 -1.34 11.85
C GLU A 59 -34.89 0.15 11.55
N MET A 60 -35.61 0.60 10.52
CA MET A 60 -35.53 1.97 10.00
C MET A 60 -36.90 2.64 10.11
N GLY A 61 -36.92 3.92 10.43
CA GLY A 61 -38.13 4.71 10.58
C GLY A 61 -37.92 6.16 10.18
N MET A 62 -39.03 6.87 10.00
CA MET A 62 -39.03 8.31 9.71
C MET A 62 -40.01 9.03 10.67
N PRO A 63 -39.78 10.31 10.99
CA PRO A 63 -40.70 11.10 11.81
C PRO A 63 -42.05 11.23 11.09
N MET A 64 -43.12 10.88 11.78
CA MET A 64 -44.46 10.85 11.22
C MET A 64 -45.02 12.26 11.04
N ARG A 65 -45.67 12.49 9.91
CA ARG A 65 -46.44 13.70 9.62
C ARG A 65 -47.86 13.31 9.25
N ASP A 66 -48.82 14.14 9.63
CA ASP A 66 -50.22 13.97 9.25
C ASP A 66 -50.35 14.08 7.74
N ARG A 67 -51.09 13.14 7.12
CA ARG A 67 -51.20 13.06 5.66
C ARG A 67 -52.09 14.15 5.06
N ALA A 68 -53.01 14.72 5.84
CA ALA A 68 -53.92 15.77 5.41
C ALA A 68 -53.36 17.16 5.69
N THR A 69 -52.70 17.37 6.85
CA THR A 69 -52.23 18.70 7.26
C THR A 69 -50.72 18.90 7.07
N GLY A 70 -49.93 17.82 6.97
CA GLY A 70 -48.47 17.89 6.86
C GLY A 70 -47.74 18.21 8.18
N GLU A 71 -48.49 18.38 9.28
CA GLU A 71 -47.97 18.72 10.60
C GLU A 71 -47.30 17.50 11.28
N PRO A 72 -46.27 17.71 12.12
CA PRO A 72 -45.66 16.63 12.90
C PRO A 72 -46.68 15.92 13.81
N ILE A 73 -46.75 14.60 13.72
CA ILE A 73 -47.52 13.81 14.70
C ILE A 73 -46.65 13.65 15.94
N MET A 74 -47.09 14.22 17.06
CA MET A 74 -46.39 14.13 18.33
C MET A 74 -46.81 12.87 19.09
N ASP A 75 -45.90 12.34 19.89
CA ASP A 75 -46.15 11.25 20.81
C ASP A 75 -46.55 11.84 22.17
N ASP A 76 -47.75 11.49 22.64
CA ASP A 76 -48.36 12.09 23.84
C ASP A 76 -47.56 11.80 25.13
N ASP A 77 -46.82 10.70 25.17
CA ASP A 77 -46.06 10.25 26.34
C ASP A 77 -44.67 10.90 26.41
N THR A 78 -44.03 11.11 25.26
CA THR A 78 -42.64 11.61 25.18
C THR A 78 -42.54 13.08 24.79
N GLY A 79 -43.62 13.68 24.28
CA GLY A 79 -43.62 15.04 23.74
C GLY A 79 -42.71 15.22 22.51
N LYS A 80 -42.21 14.13 21.93
CA LYS A 80 -41.35 14.12 20.72
C LYS A 80 -42.17 13.69 19.51
N GLN A 81 -41.70 14.01 18.31
CA GLN A 81 -42.35 13.57 17.09
C GLN A 81 -42.33 12.04 17.00
N LYS A 82 -43.50 11.43 16.79
CA LYS A 82 -43.67 9.98 16.69
C LYS A 82 -42.89 9.43 15.50
N ILE A 83 -42.13 8.36 15.70
CA ILE A 83 -41.38 7.70 14.62
C ILE A 83 -42.20 6.56 14.03
N GLY A 84 -42.42 6.62 12.72
CA GLY A 84 -43.06 5.58 11.93
C GLY A 84 -42.04 4.53 11.52
N TRP A 85 -41.84 3.52 12.36
CA TRP A 85 -40.97 2.39 12.07
C TRP A 85 -41.52 1.56 10.90
N MET A 86 -40.66 1.19 9.96
CA MET A 86 -41.03 0.36 8.82
C MET A 86 -41.39 -1.06 9.29
N PRO A 87 -42.40 -1.71 8.68
CA PRO A 87 -42.84 -3.05 9.09
C PRO A 87 -41.82 -4.15 8.77
N LYS A 88 -40.85 -3.88 7.90
CA LYS A 88 -39.77 -4.79 7.54
C LYS A 88 -38.43 -4.08 7.77
N PRO A 89 -37.38 -4.80 8.22
CA PRO A 89 -36.06 -4.22 8.35
C PRO A 89 -35.50 -3.83 6.96
N ALA A 90 -34.75 -2.73 6.93
CA ALA A 90 -34.11 -2.22 5.74
C ALA A 90 -32.64 -2.65 5.68
N ILE A 91 -32.08 -2.73 4.47
CA ILE A 91 -30.64 -2.99 4.30
C ILE A 91 -29.87 -1.68 4.44
N ALA A 92 -29.05 -1.55 5.49
CA ALA A 92 -28.29 -0.33 5.73
C ALA A 92 -27.30 -0.01 4.60
N CYS A 93 -26.83 -1.01 3.84
CA CYS A 93 -25.85 -0.79 2.78
C CYS A 93 -26.41 -0.08 1.54
N ALA A 94 -27.73 -0.09 1.33
CA ALA A 94 -28.39 0.58 0.21
C ALA A 94 -29.28 1.76 0.67
N SER A 95 -29.79 1.70 1.89
CA SER A 95 -30.50 2.81 2.51
C SER A 95 -29.56 3.99 2.71
N LYS A 96 -30.07 5.21 2.45
CA LYS A 96 -29.29 6.45 2.51
C LYS A 96 -29.59 7.24 3.77
N ALA A 97 -28.59 7.94 4.28
CA ALA A 97 -28.75 8.98 5.29
C ALA A 97 -29.52 10.14 4.66
N THR A 98 -30.71 10.40 5.17
CA THR A 98 -31.57 11.53 4.78
C THR A 98 -32.06 12.24 6.04
N PRO A 99 -32.41 13.53 5.98
CA PRO A 99 -32.84 14.29 7.15
C PRO A 99 -33.94 13.57 7.95
N GLY A 100 -33.67 13.37 9.24
CA GLY A 100 -34.62 12.77 10.17
C GLY A 100 -34.73 11.26 10.09
N VAL A 101 -33.95 10.53 9.29
CA VAL A 101 -33.99 9.05 9.34
C VAL A 101 -33.60 8.55 10.73
N HIS A 102 -34.37 7.58 11.23
CA HIS A 102 -34.11 6.93 12.51
C HIS A 102 -33.77 5.46 12.25
N ILE A 103 -32.74 4.95 12.91
CA ILE A 103 -32.40 3.53 12.88
C ILE A 103 -32.19 2.95 14.27
N LYS A 104 -32.58 1.69 14.44
CA LYS A 104 -32.19 0.86 15.58
C LYS A 104 -31.31 -0.28 15.09
N THR A 105 -30.05 -0.27 15.50
CA THR A 105 -29.08 -1.30 15.18
C THR A 105 -29.10 -2.46 16.18
N GLN A 106 -29.77 -2.28 17.34
CA GLN A 106 -29.78 -3.24 18.45
C GLN A 106 -31.20 -3.67 18.90
N SER A 107 -32.25 -3.38 18.12
CA SER A 107 -33.60 -3.85 18.44
C SER A 107 -33.74 -5.37 18.33
N ASP A 108 -34.74 -5.94 19.00
CA ASP A 108 -35.01 -7.39 18.95
C ASP A 108 -35.27 -7.89 17.53
N LEU A 109 -35.93 -7.07 16.71
CA LEU A 109 -36.14 -7.34 15.28
C LEU A 109 -34.79 -7.42 14.54
N THR A 110 -33.92 -6.42 14.73
CA THR A 110 -32.60 -6.38 14.08
C THR A 110 -31.74 -7.57 14.49
N LYS A 111 -31.68 -7.88 15.80
CA LYS A 111 -30.92 -9.02 16.33
C LYS A 111 -31.42 -10.35 15.77
N SER A 112 -32.73 -10.59 15.82
CA SER A 112 -33.36 -11.81 15.29
C SER A 112 -33.09 -11.99 13.79
N CYS A 113 -33.11 -10.90 13.01
CA CYS A 113 -32.77 -10.95 11.59
C CYS A 113 -31.31 -11.31 11.34
N ARG A 114 -30.37 -10.72 12.09
CA ARG A 114 -28.93 -11.02 11.97
C ARG A 114 -28.62 -12.46 12.34
N GLU A 115 -29.21 -12.96 13.42
CA GLU A 115 -29.12 -14.37 13.81
C GLU A 115 -29.64 -15.32 12.72
N GLY A 116 -30.79 -14.99 12.13
CA GLY A 116 -31.38 -15.77 11.04
C GLY A 116 -30.52 -15.78 9.79
N VAL A 117 -29.99 -14.62 9.39
CA VAL A 117 -29.03 -14.51 8.27
C VAL A 117 -27.77 -15.32 8.55
N MET A 118 -27.22 -15.23 9.76
CA MET A 118 -26.03 -15.98 10.16
C MET A 118 -26.29 -17.49 10.09
N GLU A 119 -27.44 -17.94 10.56
CA GLU A 119 -27.86 -19.34 10.45
C GLU A 119 -27.86 -19.79 8.99
N PHE A 120 -28.51 -19.04 8.08
CA PHE A 120 -28.53 -19.38 6.64
C PHE A 120 -27.14 -19.42 6.00
N LEU A 121 -26.25 -18.50 6.37
CA LEU A 121 -24.87 -18.49 5.86
C LEU A 121 -24.10 -19.73 6.33
N LEU A 122 -24.34 -20.19 7.56
CA LEU A 122 -23.65 -21.33 8.17
C LEU A 122 -24.28 -22.69 7.83
N VAL A 123 -25.52 -22.73 7.31
CA VAL A 123 -26.22 -23.98 6.94
C VAL A 123 -25.37 -24.85 6.03
N ASN A 124 -24.83 -24.31 4.93
CA ASN A 124 -23.99 -25.05 3.98
C ASN A 124 -22.49 -24.74 4.10
N HIS A 125 -22.08 -23.82 4.98
CA HIS A 125 -20.66 -23.54 5.18
C HIS A 125 -19.97 -24.75 5.86
N PRO A 126 -18.77 -25.16 5.39
CA PRO A 126 -18.08 -26.34 5.91
C PRO A 126 -17.46 -26.08 7.29
N LEU A 127 -17.23 -27.15 8.04
CA LEU A 127 -16.53 -27.12 9.32
C LEU A 127 -15.00 -27.10 9.14
N ASP A 128 -14.54 -26.25 8.22
CA ASP A 128 -13.14 -26.18 7.79
C ASP A 128 -12.30 -25.22 8.64
N CYS A 129 -12.86 -24.52 9.62
CA CYS A 129 -12.16 -23.47 10.38
C CYS A 129 -10.75 -23.85 10.86
N PRO A 130 -10.49 -25.07 11.39
CA PRO A 130 -9.14 -25.45 11.82
C PRO A 130 -8.10 -25.50 10.68
N ILE A 131 -8.53 -25.88 9.48
CA ILE A 131 -7.66 -26.01 8.31
C ILE A 131 -7.69 -24.78 7.40
N CYS A 132 -8.73 -23.94 7.50
CA CYS A 132 -8.91 -22.72 6.73
C CYS A 132 -7.78 -21.72 6.98
N ASP A 133 -7.26 -21.12 5.92
CA ASP A 133 -6.17 -20.15 6.02
C ASP A 133 -6.61 -18.81 6.62
N GLN A 134 -7.82 -18.36 6.27
CA GLN A 134 -8.45 -17.13 6.77
C GLN A 134 -8.85 -17.22 8.25
N ALA A 135 -8.72 -18.38 8.89
CA ALA A 135 -9.06 -18.51 10.31
C ALA A 135 -8.28 -17.48 11.14
N GLY A 136 -8.98 -16.76 12.01
CA GLY A 136 -8.41 -15.66 12.80
C GLY A 136 -8.47 -14.28 12.17
N GLU A 137 -8.77 -14.18 10.88
CA GLU A 137 -9.08 -12.92 10.16
C GLU A 137 -10.34 -13.10 9.27
N CYS A 138 -11.22 -14.01 9.67
CA CYS A 138 -12.43 -14.35 8.94
C CYS A 138 -13.61 -13.58 9.53
N ARG A 139 -14.17 -12.63 8.77
CA ARG A 139 -15.35 -11.88 9.20
C ARG A 139 -16.56 -12.77 9.47
N LEU A 140 -16.68 -13.91 8.79
CA LEU A 140 -17.74 -14.88 9.07
C LEU A 140 -17.60 -15.51 10.46
N GLN A 141 -16.37 -15.78 10.90
CA GLN A 141 -16.11 -16.32 12.23
C GLN A 141 -16.39 -15.28 13.33
N GLU A 142 -15.93 -14.05 13.13
CA GLU A 142 -16.17 -12.92 14.04
C GLU A 142 -17.67 -12.68 14.19
N PHE A 143 -18.38 -12.42 13.08
CA PHE A 143 -19.80 -12.11 13.16
C PHE A 143 -20.67 -13.31 13.57
N ALA A 144 -20.25 -14.55 13.34
CA ALA A 144 -20.94 -15.72 13.90
C ALA A 144 -20.85 -15.76 15.43
N THR A 145 -19.75 -15.25 16.00
CA THR A 145 -19.55 -15.14 17.45
C THR A 145 -20.35 -13.97 18.02
N ASP A 146 -20.30 -12.82 17.36
CA ASP A 146 -20.88 -11.57 17.89
C ASP A 146 -22.39 -11.44 17.63
N TYR A 147 -22.87 -11.96 16.50
CA TYR A 147 -24.24 -11.77 16.02
C TYR A 147 -24.98 -13.08 15.72
N GLY A 148 -24.36 -14.24 15.95
CA GLY A 148 -24.98 -15.56 15.78
C GLY A 148 -25.61 -16.09 17.07
N ARG A 149 -26.37 -17.20 16.94
CA ARG A 149 -27.05 -17.85 18.08
C ARG A 149 -26.15 -18.68 18.99
N GLY A 150 -24.92 -18.97 18.56
CA GLY A 150 -23.98 -19.85 19.28
C GLY A 150 -24.24 -21.36 19.15
N PHE A 151 -25.35 -21.79 18.54
CA PHE A 151 -25.63 -23.21 18.25
C PHE A 151 -26.26 -23.39 16.86
N SER A 152 -26.06 -24.57 16.27
CA SER A 152 -26.71 -24.97 15.01
C SER A 152 -27.95 -25.82 15.28
N ARG A 153 -29.01 -25.61 14.50
CA ARG A 153 -30.18 -26.51 14.42
C ARG A 153 -30.16 -27.40 13.19
N TYR A 154 -29.22 -27.15 12.26
CA TYR A 154 -29.08 -27.90 11.02
C TYR A 154 -28.39 -29.23 11.29
N VAL A 155 -29.08 -30.34 11.02
CA VAL A 155 -28.64 -31.72 11.24
C VAL A 155 -28.57 -32.55 9.95
N GLU A 156 -28.88 -31.92 8.81
CA GLU A 156 -28.87 -32.56 7.50
C GLU A 156 -27.47 -32.53 6.87
N GLU A 157 -27.32 -33.20 5.73
CA GLU A 157 -26.09 -33.14 4.95
C GLU A 157 -25.89 -31.75 4.33
N LYS A 158 -24.65 -31.24 4.39
CA LYS A 158 -24.27 -29.98 3.77
C LYS A 158 -23.96 -30.19 2.30
N ASN A 159 -24.19 -29.17 1.49
CA ASN A 159 -23.76 -29.18 0.09
C ASN A 159 -22.23 -29.24 -0.01
N VAL A 160 -21.74 -30.24 -0.75
CA VAL A 160 -20.32 -30.40 -1.08
C VAL A 160 -20.04 -29.69 -2.41
N LYS A 161 -18.94 -28.95 -2.46
CA LYS A 161 -18.52 -28.19 -3.66
C LYS A 161 -17.02 -28.39 -3.92
N PRO A 162 -16.51 -28.05 -5.11
CA PRO A 162 -15.09 -28.18 -5.41
C PRO A 162 -14.21 -27.44 -4.40
N LYS A 163 -13.13 -28.11 -3.96
CA LYS A 163 -12.06 -27.53 -3.15
C LYS A 163 -10.78 -27.46 -3.96
N ARG A 164 -9.91 -26.51 -3.61
CA ARG A 164 -8.58 -26.33 -4.23
C ARG A 164 -8.64 -26.09 -5.74
N THR A 165 -9.69 -25.44 -6.22
CA THR A 165 -9.82 -25.05 -7.62
C THR A 165 -8.85 -23.91 -7.91
N VAL A 166 -7.89 -24.13 -8.80
CA VAL A 166 -6.94 -23.09 -9.22
C VAL A 166 -7.65 -22.16 -10.19
N LEU A 167 -7.93 -20.92 -9.77
CA LEU A 167 -8.57 -19.92 -10.63
C LEU A 167 -7.55 -19.18 -11.50
N GLY A 168 -6.29 -19.15 -11.08
CA GLY A 168 -5.19 -18.52 -11.78
C GLY A 168 -3.86 -18.79 -11.05
N PRO A 169 -2.76 -18.15 -11.48
CA PRO A 169 -1.43 -18.43 -10.95
C PRO A 169 -1.28 -18.12 -9.45
N ARG A 170 -2.10 -17.19 -8.92
CA ARG A 170 -1.93 -16.64 -7.56
C ARG A 170 -3.09 -16.90 -6.61
N VAL A 171 -4.26 -17.31 -7.10
CA VAL A 171 -5.48 -17.46 -6.29
C VAL A 171 -6.02 -18.88 -6.39
N THR A 172 -6.24 -19.49 -5.23
CA THR A 172 -6.95 -20.78 -5.12
C THR A 172 -8.32 -20.60 -4.47
N LEU A 173 -9.33 -21.27 -5.03
CA LEU A 173 -10.71 -21.30 -4.55
C LEU A 173 -11.03 -22.60 -3.79
N ASP A 174 -11.50 -22.46 -2.56
CA ASP A 174 -12.22 -23.49 -1.82
C ASP A 174 -13.72 -23.11 -1.77
N ASP A 175 -14.49 -23.50 -2.80
CA ASP A 175 -15.83 -22.92 -3.07
C ASP A 175 -16.88 -23.24 -1.99
N GLU A 176 -16.72 -24.33 -1.25
CA GLU A 176 -17.59 -24.64 -0.10
C GLU A 176 -17.59 -23.52 0.95
N ARG A 177 -16.49 -22.78 1.08
CA ARG A 177 -16.40 -21.67 2.03
C ARG A 177 -17.04 -20.39 1.49
N CYS A 178 -17.34 -20.31 0.19
CA CYS A 178 -17.90 -19.13 -0.46
C CYS A 178 -19.34 -18.88 0.01
N ILE A 179 -19.59 -17.68 0.52
CA ILE A 179 -20.93 -17.22 0.93
C ILE A 179 -21.67 -16.44 -0.16
N LEU A 180 -21.21 -16.52 -1.40
CA LEU A 180 -21.86 -15.92 -2.58
C LEU A 180 -22.12 -14.40 -2.46
N CYS A 181 -21.24 -13.69 -1.74
CA CYS A 181 -21.39 -12.25 -1.48
C CYS A 181 -21.14 -11.35 -2.71
N SER A 182 -20.64 -11.92 -3.82
CA SER A 182 -20.31 -11.27 -5.10
C SER A 182 -19.18 -10.22 -5.06
N ARG A 183 -18.45 -10.03 -3.95
CA ARG A 183 -17.38 -9.01 -3.87
C ARG A 183 -16.30 -9.22 -4.94
N CYS A 184 -15.80 -10.45 -5.08
CA CYS A 184 -14.78 -10.79 -6.09
C CYS A 184 -15.26 -10.56 -7.53
N VAL A 185 -16.50 -10.97 -7.85
CA VAL A 185 -17.11 -10.78 -9.17
C VAL A 185 -17.24 -9.29 -9.50
N ARG A 186 -17.75 -8.48 -8.56
CA ARG A 186 -17.86 -7.03 -8.73
C ARG A 186 -16.50 -6.36 -8.84
N PHE A 187 -15.53 -6.75 -8.03
CA PHE A 187 -14.16 -6.23 -8.15
C PHE A 187 -13.57 -6.47 -9.54
N CYS A 188 -13.65 -7.71 -10.06
CA CYS A 188 -13.18 -8.06 -11.39
C CYS A 188 -13.85 -7.20 -12.47
N SER A 189 -15.16 -6.95 -12.37
CA SER A 189 -15.90 -6.17 -13.37
C SER A 189 -15.70 -4.64 -13.23
N GLU A 190 -15.67 -4.12 -12.01
CA GLU A 190 -15.77 -2.69 -11.73
C GLU A 190 -14.41 -2.02 -11.54
N ILE A 191 -13.47 -2.71 -10.89
CA ILE A 191 -12.17 -2.15 -10.53
C ILE A 191 -11.09 -2.68 -11.46
N ASP A 192 -10.97 -4.01 -11.56
CA ASP A 192 -9.95 -4.62 -12.41
C ASP A 192 -10.26 -4.48 -13.92
N LYS A 193 -11.53 -4.24 -14.26
CA LYS A 193 -12.05 -4.18 -15.65
C LYS A 193 -11.75 -5.46 -16.44
N ASN A 194 -11.65 -6.59 -15.76
CA ASN A 194 -11.42 -7.91 -16.31
C ASN A 194 -12.44 -8.90 -15.72
N PRO A 195 -13.67 -8.98 -16.25
CA PRO A 195 -14.79 -9.72 -15.65
C PRO A 195 -14.67 -11.24 -15.86
N VAL A 196 -13.60 -11.86 -15.32
CA VAL A 196 -13.33 -13.29 -15.48
C VAL A 196 -14.10 -14.16 -14.50
N LEU A 197 -14.51 -13.63 -13.34
CA LEU A 197 -15.24 -14.38 -12.32
C LEU A 197 -16.75 -14.23 -12.49
N GLY A 198 -17.48 -15.33 -12.29
CA GLY A 198 -18.94 -15.35 -12.31
C GLY A 198 -19.53 -16.46 -11.46
N PHE A 199 -20.82 -16.32 -11.19
CA PHE A 199 -21.64 -17.36 -10.57
C PHE A 199 -22.30 -18.21 -11.65
N THR A 200 -22.22 -19.53 -11.50
CA THR A 200 -22.91 -20.51 -12.34
C THR A 200 -23.87 -21.33 -11.50
N GLU A 201 -24.81 -22.02 -12.14
CA GLU A 201 -25.94 -22.68 -11.47
C GLU A 201 -26.88 -21.69 -10.73
N ARG A 202 -27.87 -22.22 -10.00
CA ARG A 202 -28.86 -21.43 -9.24
C ARG A 202 -29.21 -22.07 -7.90
N GLY A 203 -29.75 -21.27 -7.00
CA GLY A 203 -30.16 -21.73 -5.66
C GLY A 203 -28.96 -22.17 -4.82
N SER A 204 -29.11 -23.25 -4.08
CA SER A 204 -28.09 -23.78 -3.17
C SER A 204 -26.89 -24.45 -3.88
N HIS A 205 -27.01 -24.72 -5.18
CA HIS A 205 -25.94 -25.31 -6.02
C HIS A 205 -25.08 -24.24 -6.72
N ASN A 206 -25.34 -22.96 -6.49
CA ASN A 206 -24.59 -21.86 -7.10
C ASN A 206 -23.09 -21.95 -6.74
N THR A 207 -22.22 -21.89 -7.75
CA THR A 207 -20.76 -22.02 -7.61
C THR A 207 -20.04 -20.83 -8.25
N LEU A 208 -18.98 -20.36 -7.59
CA LEU A 208 -18.07 -19.38 -8.18
C LEU A 208 -17.11 -20.09 -9.15
N THR A 209 -16.88 -19.52 -10.32
CA THR A 209 -15.91 -20.04 -11.30
C THR A 209 -15.36 -18.93 -12.18
N CYS A 210 -14.26 -19.21 -12.89
CA CYS A 210 -13.84 -18.43 -14.05
C CYS A 210 -14.74 -18.73 -15.25
N TYR A 211 -14.90 -17.75 -16.14
CA TYR A 211 -15.50 -17.96 -17.46
C TYR A 211 -14.69 -19.00 -18.25
N PRO A 212 -15.33 -19.87 -19.06
CA PRO A 212 -14.60 -20.89 -19.81
C PRO A 212 -13.47 -20.30 -20.66
N GLY A 213 -12.25 -20.83 -20.48
CA GLY A 213 -11.06 -20.40 -21.22
C GLY A 213 -10.34 -19.18 -20.64
N THR A 214 -10.82 -18.60 -19.54
CA THR A 214 -10.15 -17.49 -18.84
C THR A 214 -9.56 -17.94 -17.52
N GLN A 215 -8.64 -17.12 -17.00
CA GLN A 215 -8.04 -17.29 -15.68
C GLN A 215 -8.06 -15.96 -14.92
N LEU A 216 -7.99 -16.04 -13.60
CA LEU A 216 -7.81 -14.90 -12.73
C LEU A 216 -6.30 -14.61 -12.61
N ASP A 217 -5.74 -13.99 -13.64
CA ASP A 217 -4.29 -13.79 -13.83
C ASP A 217 -3.86 -12.32 -13.98
N SER A 218 -4.80 -11.37 -13.88
CA SER A 218 -4.51 -9.94 -13.88
C SER A 218 -3.56 -9.56 -12.75
N ASN A 219 -2.81 -8.46 -12.92
CA ASN A 219 -1.90 -7.96 -11.88
C ASN A 219 -2.63 -7.34 -10.65
N TYR A 220 -3.93 -7.58 -10.51
CA TYR A 220 -4.74 -7.15 -9.37
C TYR A 220 -5.54 -8.31 -8.76
N SER A 221 -5.27 -9.55 -9.17
CA SER A 221 -6.03 -10.73 -8.78
C SER A 221 -6.07 -10.97 -7.27
N LEU A 222 -4.99 -10.70 -6.53
CA LEU A 222 -4.92 -10.95 -5.09
C LEU A 222 -5.79 -9.98 -4.27
N ASN A 223 -6.22 -8.85 -4.83
CA ASN A 223 -7.23 -8.01 -4.18
C ASN A 223 -8.55 -8.78 -3.98
N THR A 224 -8.83 -9.79 -4.82
CA THR A 224 -10.00 -10.68 -4.60
C THR A 224 -9.87 -11.52 -3.33
N VAL A 225 -8.65 -11.82 -2.89
CA VAL A 225 -8.37 -12.50 -1.61
C VAL A 225 -8.64 -11.54 -0.46
N ASP A 226 -8.12 -10.30 -0.53
CA ASP A 226 -8.28 -9.33 0.56
C ASP A 226 -9.75 -8.96 0.81
N ILE A 227 -10.53 -8.77 -0.25
CA ILE A 227 -11.96 -8.41 -0.10
C ILE A 227 -12.85 -9.59 0.25
N CYS A 228 -12.36 -10.83 0.10
CA CYS A 228 -13.14 -12.02 0.38
C CYS A 228 -13.36 -12.13 1.89
N PRO A 229 -14.61 -12.04 2.40
CA PRO A 229 -14.86 -11.99 3.85
C PRO A 229 -14.69 -13.36 4.55
N VAL A 230 -14.33 -14.39 3.79
CA VAL A 230 -14.25 -15.80 4.16
C VAL A 230 -13.04 -16.43 3.50
N GLY A 231 -12.57 -17.58 3.98
CA GLY A 231 -11.41 -18.26 3.37
C GLY A 231 -11.71 -19.05 2.10
N ALA A 232 -12.59 -18.53 1.24
CA ALA A 232 -12.92 -19.15 -0.05
C ALA A 232 -11.85 -18.85 -1.10
N LEU A 233 -11.48 -17.58 -1.28
CA LEU A 233 -10.36 -17.18 -2.12
C LEU A 233 -9.14 -16.98 -1.24
N THR A 234 -8.06 -17.71 -1.51
CA THR A 234 -6.83 -17.64 -0.73
C THR A 234 -5.62 -17.47 -1.66
N SER A 235 -4.60 -16.76 -1.17
CA SER A 235 -3.33 -16.64 -1.89
C SER A 235 -2.65 -18.00 -1.97
N THR A 236 -2.38 -18.47 -3.19
CA THR A 236 -1.64 -19.71 -3.43
C THR A 236 -0.23 -19.66 -2.81
N ASP A 237 0.38 -18.48 -2.75
CA ASP A 237 1.71 -18.31 -2.15
C ASP A 237 1.65 -18.37 -0.62
N PHE A 238 0.65 -17.76 0.04
CA PHE A 238 0.63 -17.66 1.50
C PHE A 238 -0.05 -18.86 2.20
N ARG A 239 -1.04 -19.48 1.56
CA ARG A 239 -1.91 -20.47 2.18
C ARG A 239 -1.14 -21.53 2.95
N PHE A 240 -1.55 -21.77 4.19
CA PHE A 240 -1.01 -22.79 5.10
C PHE A 240 0.46 -22.58 5.52
N LYS A 241 1.11 -21.47 5.18
CA LYS A 241 2.48 -21.16 5.64
C LYS A 241 2.50 -20.64 7.09
N MET A 242 1.50 -19.86 7.50
CA MET A 242 1.43 -19.29 8.85
C MET A 242 0.00 -18.91 9.22
N ARG A 243 -0.32 -18.86 10.51
CA ARG A 243 -1.59 -18.29 11.00
C ARG A 243 -1.41 -16.82 11.34
N VAL A 244 -2.44 -16.04 11.04
CA VAL A 244 -2.40 -14.57 11.05
C VAL A 244 -2.19 -14.00 12.45
N TRP A 245 -2.72 -14.64 13.49
CA TRP A 245 -2.51 -14.24 14.90
C TRP A 245 -1.07 -14.39 15.39
N PHE A 246 -0.21 -15.08 14.64
CA PHE A 246 1.23 -15.14 14.93
C PHE A 246 2.05 -14.11 14.18
N LEU A 247 1.47 -13.46 13.16
CA LEU A 247 2.16 -12.49 12.34
C LEU A 247 2.07 -11.11 13.00
N LYS A 248 3.18 -10.39 12.95
CA LYS A 248 3.26 -8.99 13.29
C LYS A 248 3.05 -8.17 12.01
N PRO A 249 2.01 -7.33 11.92
CA PRO A 249 1.86 -6.37 10.84
C PRO A 249 2.77 -5.15 11.10
N THR A 250 3.47 -4.72 10.06
CA THR A 250 4.27 -3.50 10.05
C THR A 250 3.85 -2.65 8.86
N LYS A 251 3.56 -1.36 9.10
CA LYS A 251 3.14 -0.45 8.03
C LYS A 251 4.33 -0.07 7.15
N SER A 252 4.14 -0.14 5.84
CA SER A 252 5.17 0.16 4.85
C SER A 252 4.56 0.81 3.60
N ILE A 253 5.40 1.07 2.60
CA ILE A 253 5.07 1.63 1.29
C ILE A 253 5.60 0.69 0.20
N CYS A 254 4.82 0.48 -0.85
CA CYS A 254 5.26 -0.29 -2.01
C CYS A 254 6.34 0.49 -2.78
N THR A 255 7.42 -0.17 -3.15
CA THR A 255 8.54 0.44 -3.89
C THR A 255 8.56 0.05 -5.36
N GLU A 256 7.45 -0.42 -5.92
CA GLU A 256 7.35 -0.82 -7.33
C GLU A 256 7.30 0.38 -8.29
N SER A 257 6.79 1.52 -7.81
CA SER A 257 6.56 2.71 -8.62
C SER A 257 6.41 3.95 -7.74
N SER A 258 6.30 5.13 -8.36
CA SER A 258 6.08 6.41 -7.69
C SER A 258 4.67 6.59 -7.12
N ALA A 259 3.76 5.63 -7.26
CA ALA A 259 2.39 5.74 -6.73
C ALA A 259 2.33 5.95 -5.21
N GLY A 260 3.24 5.34 -4.46
CA GLY A 260 3.24 5.40 -2.99
C GLY A 260 2.14 4.54 -2.34
N VAL A 261 1.82 3.38 -2.92
CA VAL A 261 0.80 2.45 -2.41
C VAL A 261 1.08 2.09 -0.95
N ASN A 262 0.12 2.33 -0.06
CA ASN A 262 0.24 2.00 1.35
C ASN A 262 0.08 0.49 1.57
N THR A 263 0.96 -0.10 2.38
CA THR A 263 1.00 -1.55 2.60
C THR A 263 1.14 -1.92 4.07
N GLU A 264 0.78 -3.16 4.39
CA GLU A 264 1.12 -3.86 5.62
C GLU A 264 1.97 -5.08 5.29
N VAL A 265 3.11 -5.18 5.96
CA VAL A 265 4.10 -6.23 5.80
C VAL A 265 3.99 -7.17 6.99
N TRP A 266 3.68 -8.43 6.73
CA TRP A 266 3.41 -9.42 7.76
C TRP A 266 4.63 -10.30 7.99
N SER A 267 5.14 -10.27 9.20
CA SER A 267 6.40 -10.92 9.56
C SER A 267 6.29 -11.74 10.85
N ARG A 268 7.17 -12.74 10.99
CA ARG A 268 7.37 -13.47 12.24
C ARG A 268 8.79 -13.99 12.30
N GLU A 269 9.43 -13.85 13.46
CA GLU A 269 10.76 -14.42 13.74
C GLU A 269 11.81 -14.01 12.68
N GLY A 270 11.77 -12.75 12.24
CA GLY A 270 12.70 -12.22 11.24
C GLY A 270 12.40 -12.61 9.79
N LYS A 271 11.32 -13.37 9.54
CA LYS A 271 10.88 -13.77 8.20
C LYS A 271 9.62 -13.03 7.76
N LEU A 272 9.59 -12.64 6.49
CA LEU A 272 8.42 -12.07 5.82
C LEU A 272 7.56 -13.17 5.20
N TYR A 273 6.24 -13.07 5.35
CA TYR A 273 5.31 -14.09 4.85
C TYR A 273 4.36 -13.58 3.76
N ARG A 274 3.90 -12.33 3.87
CA ARG A 274 3.03 -11.69 2.88
C ARG A 274 3.05 -10.17 3.03
N VAL A 275 2.62 -9.49 1.96
CA VAL A 275 2.32 -8.05 1.96
C VAL A 275 0.87 -7.87 1.53
N THR A 276 0.12 -7.04 2.24
CA THR A 276 -1.28 -6.70 1.95
C THR A 276 -1.45 -5.19 1.79
N PRO A 277 -2.48 -4.71 1.07
CA PRO A 277 -2.77 -3.29 0.98
C PRO A 277 -3.19 -2.75 2.34
N ARG A 278 -2.88 -1.48 2.58
CA ARG A 278 -3.41 -0.70 3.70
C ARG A 278 -4.24 0.44 3.14
N ARG A 279 -5.42 0.69 3.72
CA ARG A 279 -6.36 1.66 3.18
C ARG A 279 -5.78 3.08 3.18
N ASN A 280 -5.85 3.76 2.04
CA ASN A 280 -5.60 5.18 1.87
C ASN A 280 -6.39 5.70 0.66
N ASP A 281 -7.54 6.30 0.92
CA ASP A 281 -8.48 6.79 -0.09
C ASP A 281 -7.94 7.95 -0.94
N GLU A 282 -6.77 8.49 -0.57
CA GLU A 282 -6.06 9.53 -1.33
C GLU A 282 -4.99 8.98 -2.28
N VAL A 283 -4.68 7.67 -2.22
CA VAL A 283 -3.58 7.04 -2.96
C VAL A 283 -4.00 5.74 -3.62
N ASN A 284 -4.32 4.71 -2.84
CA ASN A 284 -4.55 3.36 -3.35
C ASN A 284 -5.90 2.78 -2.96
N ASP A 285 -6.77 3.56 -2.34
CA ASP A 285 -8.02 3.10 -1.74
C ASP A 285 -7.77 1.91 -0.84
N THR A 286 -8.10 0.69 -1.25
CA THR A 286 -7.81 -0.57 -0.55
C THR A 286 -7.03 -1.56 -1.41
N TRP A 287 -6.49 -1.10 -2.53
CA TRP A 287 -5.98 -1.92 -3.60
C TRP A 287 -4.46 -1.93 -3.64
N MET A 288 -3.90 -2.98 -4.23
CA MET A 288 -2.47 -3.12 -4.50
C MET A 288 -2.25 -4.11 -5.64
N THR A 289 -1.19 -3.89 -6.41
CA THR A 289 -0.72 -4.76 -7.49
C THR A 289 -0.25 -6.11 -6.94
N ASP A 290 -0.37 -7.17 -7.73
CA ASP A 290 0.12 -8.50 -7.36
C ASP A 290 1.65 -8.55 -7.37
N SER A 291 2.27 -7.88 -8.33
CA SER A 291 3.72 -7.72 -8.44
C SER A 291 4.31 -6.98 -7.23
N GLY A 292 3.69 -5.88 -6.79
CA GLY A 292 4.07 -5.17 -5.56
C GLY A 292 4.01 -6.07 -4.31
N ARG A 293 3.04 -6.99 -4.24
CA ARG A 293 2.94 -7.95 -3.11
C ARG A 293 4.07 -8.97 -3.09
N MET A 294 4.78 -9.16 -4.20
CA MET A 294 5.90 -10.10 -4.29
C MET A 294 7.25 -9.47 -3.96
N LEU A 295 7.34 -8.14 -3.81
CA LEU A 295 8.60 -7.44 -3.52
C LEU A 295 9.31 -7.94 -2.26
N TYR A 296 8.58 -8.47 -1.28
CA TYR A 296 9.18 -9.02 -0.06
C TYR A 296 10.15 -10.19 -0.33
N LYS A 297 10.00 -10.87 -1.47
CA LYS A 297 10.88 -11.97 -1.88
C LYS A 297 12.33 -11.51 -2.14
N LEU A 298 12.53 -10.22 -2.42
CA LEU A 298 13.87 -9.62 -2.54
C LEU A 298 14.67 -9.71 -1.24
N VAL A 299 14.01 -9.83 -0.07
CA VAL A 299 14.72 -9.95 1.21
C VAL A 299 15.48 -11.27 1.31
N GLU A 300 14.92 -12.35 0.79
CA GLU A 300 15.50 -13.71 0.81
C GLU A 300 16.08 -14.11 -0.57
N ALA A 301 16.31 -13.16 -1.48
CA ALA A 301 16.85 -13.46 -2.81
C ALA A 301 18.29 -13.98 -2.74
N GLU A 302 18.65 -14.90 -3.64
CA GLU A 302 19.96 -15.58 -3.63
C GLU A 302 21.14 -14.64 -3.94
N ASP A 303 20.88 -13.60 -4.73
CA ASP A 303 21.83 -12.57 -5.13
C ASP A 303 21.94 -11.42 -4.10
N ARG A 304 21.32 -11.56 -2.92
CA ARG A 304 21.41 -10.56 -1.85
C ARG A 304 22.83 -10.43 -1.31
N MET A 305 23.35 -9.21 -1.29
CA MET A 305 24.67 -8.93 -0.73
C MET A 305 24.63 -8.86 0.80
N GLN A 306 25.56 -9.57 1.45
CA GLN A 306 25.57 -9.70 2.93
C GLN A 306 26.87 -9.26 3.60
N ARG A 307 27.92 -8.95 2.83
CA ARG A 307 29.25 -8.65 3.35
C ARG A 307 29.88 -7.48 2.60
N PHE A 308 30.49 -6.55 3.34
CA PHE A 308 31.35 -5.52 2.76
C PHE A 308 32.52 -6.16 2.04
N ARG A 309 32.94 -5.60 0.91
CA ARG A 309 34.10 -6.11 0.17
C ARG A 309 35.00 -5.00 -0.35
N ILE A 310 36.29 -5.29 -0.44
CA ILE A 310 37.31 -4.49 -1.12
C ILE A 310 38.02 -5.39 -2.12
N ASP A 311 38.06 -4.99 -3.39
CA ASP A 311 38.67 -5.73 -4.51
C ASP A 311 38.28 -7.22 -4.50
N GLY A 312 36.99 -7.50 -4.25
CA GLY A 312 36.41 -8.84 -4.19
C GLY A 312 36.58 -9.59 -2.85
N GLN A 313 37.43 -9.12 -1.93
CA GLN A 313 37.67 -9.76 -0.63
C GLN A 313 36.77 -9.20 0.46
N VAL A 314 36.34 -10.04 1.41
CA VAL A 314 35.51 -9.61 2.54
C VAL A 314 36.27 -8.64 3.45
N ALA A 315 35.63 -7.53 3.81
CA ALA A 315 36.20 -6.49 4.65
C ALA A 315 35.28 -6.14 5.84
N SER A 316 35.83 -5.46 6.84
CA SER A 316 35.03 -4.78 7.86
C SER A 316 34.44 -3.49 7.30
N LEU A 317 33.36 -2.98 7.92
CA LEU A 317 32.79 -1.69 7.56
C LEU A 317 33.85 -0.58 7.59
N GLY A 318 34.65 -0.50 8.67
CA GLY A 318 35.68 0.54 8.81
C GLY A 318 36.71 0.51 7.68
N ASN A 319 37.21 -0.66 7.31
CA ASN A 319 38.16 -0.78 6.20
C ASN A 319 37.52 -0.45 4.85
N ALA A 320 36.28 -0.90 4.62
CA ALA A 320 35.57 -0.65 3.36
C ALA A 320 35.27 0.84 3.18
N VAL A 321 34.85 1.52 4.25
CA VAL A 321 34.57 2.96 4.24
C VAL A 321 35.85 3.78 4.11
N LEU A 322 36.92 3.42 4.81
CA LEU A 322 38.24 4.06 4.63
C LEU A 322 38.71 3.94 3.18
N ARG A 323 38.59 2.75 2.58
CA ARG A 323 38.95 2.53 1.19
C ARG A 323 38.06 3.33 0.23
N ALA A 324 36.75 3.39 0.48
CA ALA A 324 35.85 4.23 -0.30
C ALA A 324 36.28 5.71 -0.25
N ARG A 325 36.61 6.22 0.95
CA ARG A 325 37.10 7.59 1.13
C ARG A 325 38.40 7.85 0.37
N GLU A 326 39.37 6.94 0.43
CA GLU A 326 40.60 7.03 -0.36
C GLU A 326 40.29 7.17 -1.85
N LEU A 327 39.40 6.32 -2.39
CA LEU A 327 39.02 6.36 -3.80
C LEU A 327 38.31 7.67 -4.18
N ILE A 328 37.42 8.16 -3.33
CA ILE A 328 36.72 9.44 -3.53
C ILE A 328 37.74 10.59 -3.59
N GLN A 329 38.78 10.57 -2.76
CA GLN A 329 39.80 11.64 -2.72
C GLN A 329 40.90 11.53 -3.79
N LEU A 330 40.91 10.47 -4.63
CA LEU A 330 41.93 10.31 -5.67
C LEU A 330 41.79 11.30 -6.83
N GLY A 331 40.63 11.94 -7.00
CA GLY A 331 40.38 12.86 -8.10
C GLY A 331 38.93 13.29 -8.18
N SER A 332 38.46 13.52 -9.40
CA SER A 332 37.07 13.85 -9.70
C SER A 332 36.12 12.68 -9.43
N VAL A 333 34.98 13.00 -8.84
CA VAL A 333 33.96 12.03 -8.44
C VAL A 333 32.65 12.29 -9.19
N ALA A 334 32.04 11.22 -9.67
CA ALA A 334 30.65 11.22 -10.13
C ALA A 334 29.79 10.37 -9.19
N TYR A 335 28.69 10.94 -8.73
CA TYR A 335 27.71 10.29 -7.88
C TYR A 335 26.50 9.88 -8.73
N VAL A 336 26.19 8.59 -8.73
CA VAL A 336 25.00 8.04 -9.38
C VAL A 336 24.09 7.49 -8.30
N ALA A 337 22.89 8.04 -8.17
CA ALA A 337 21.95 7.66 -7.11
C ALA A 337 20.59 7.23 -7.68
N SER A 338 19.78 6.64 -6.81
CA SER A 338 18.50 6.04 -7.18
C SER A 338 17.30 6.79 -6.60
N GLY A 339 16.19 6.78 -7.33
CA GLY A 339 14.87 7.12 -6.78
C GLY A 339 14.36 6.12 -5.72
N HIS A 340 15.10 5.05 -5.41
CA HIS A 340 14.78 4.10 -4.34
C HIS A 340 15.30 4.49 -2.96
N LEU A 341 16.19 5.49 -2.86
CA LEU A 341 16.70 5.98 -1.58
C LEU A 341 15.58 6.68 -0.80
N SER A 342 15.54 6.51 0.52
CA SER A 342 14.63 7.28 1.37
C SER A 342 15.04 8.75 1.43
N VAL A 343 14.14 9.64 1.85
CA VAL A 343 14.45 11.08 2.03
C VAL A 343 15.63 11.26 3.00
N GLU A 344 15.70 10.45 4.05
CA GLU A 344 16.80 10.49 5.02
C GLU A 344 18.14 10.04 4.42
N GLU A 345 18.11 9.03 3.55
CA GLU A 345 19.28 8.55 2.82
C GLU A 345 19.76 9.57 1.80
N GLN A 346 18.83 10.20 1.07
CA GLN A 346 19.12 11.29 0.14
C GLN A 346 19.74 12.48 0.86
N ALA A 347 19.23 12.86 2.04
CA ALA A 347 19.79 13.94 2.85
C ALA A 347 21.22 13.64 3.33
N MET A 348 21.45 12.43 3.84
CA MET A 348 22.78 12.00 4.30
C MET A 348 23.76 11.88 3.13
N PHE A 349 23.30 11.41 1.97
CA PHE A 349 24.11 11.36 0.76
C PHE A 349 24.42 12.78 0.24
N GLY A 350 23.46 13.70 0.30
CA GLY A 350 23.68 15.11 -0.01
C GLY A 350 24.76 15.76 0.87
N LYS A 351 24.82 15.42 2.17
CA LYS A 351 25.94 15.85 3.05
C LYS A 351 27.29 15.32 2.60
N LEU A 352 27.35 14.07 2.11
CA LEU A 352 28.58 13.50 1.55
C LEU A 352 29.00 14.26 0.29
N VAL A 353 28.08 14.51 -0.63
CA VAL A 353 28.34 15.28 -1.86
C VAL A 353 28.79 16.70 -1.52
N ALA A 354 28.17 17.36 -0.55
CA ALA A 354 28.60 18.70 -0.12
C ALA A 354 30.02 18.69 0.50
N LYS A 355 30.41 17.58 1.13
CA LYS A 355 31.73 17.43 1.75
C LYS A 355 32.82 17.09 0.74
N GLU A 356 32.52 16.23 -0.23
CA GLU A 356 33.40 15.80 -1.32
C GLU A 356 32.69 16.08 -2.66
N PRO A 357 32.79 17.32 -3.19
CA PRO A 357 31.99 17.75 -4.34
C PRO A 357 32.22 16.91 -5.61
N GLY A 358 31.13 16.66 -6.34
CA GLY A 358 31.13 15.93 -7.60
C GLY A 358 29.81 16.12 -8.35
N SER A 359 29.72 15.62 -9.59
CA SER A 359 28.45 15.60 -10.31
C SER A 359 27.49 14.60 -9.66
N VAL A 360 26.19 14.92 -9.62
CA VAL A 360 25.15 14.02 -9.11
C VAL A 360 24.15 13.77 -10.23
N THR A 361 23.83 12.50 -10.48
CA THR A 361 22.84 12.11 -11.48
C THR A 361 21.97 10.99 -10.92
N PHE A 362 20.67 11.08 -11.15
CA PHE A 362 19.74 9.98 -10.90
C PHE A 362 19.51 9.19 -12.18
N VAL A 363 19.38 7.87 -12.05
CA VAL A 363 18.98 6.99 -13.15
C VAL A 363 17.45 6.93 -13.21
N SER A 364 16.90 7.17 -14.41
CA SER A 364 15.47 6.99 -14.68
C SER A 364 15.17 5.52 -14.94
N HIS A 365 14.13 5.01 -14.29
CA HIS A 365 13.53 3.71 -14.58
C HIS A 365 12.13 3.89 -15.16
N ALA A 366 11.96 4.88 -16.03
CA ALA A 366 10.66 5.16 -16.65
C ALA A 366 10.26 4.00 -17.58
N GLU A 367 9.07 3.45 -17.35
CA GLU A 367 8.44 2.42 -18.17
C GLU A 367 6.97 2.78 -18.45
N GLU A 368 6.28 1.99 -19.27
CA GLU A 368 4.84 2.16 -19.46
C GLU A 368 4.09 1.80 -18.16
N GLY A 369 3.30 2.74 -17.63
CA GLY A 369 2.41 2.50 -16.49
C GLY A 369 1.13 1.73 -16.89
N ASP A 370 0.33 1.33 -15.90
CA ASP A 370 -0.94 0.64 -16.15
C ASP A 370 -2.18 1.56 -16.10
N GLY A 371 -1.96 2.87 -15.98
CA GLY A 371 -3.02 3.88 -15.81
C GLY A 371 -3.76 3.76 -14.47
N ARG A 372 -3.18 3.05 -13.48
CA ARG A 372 -3.77 2.78 -12.16
C ARG A 372 -2.73 3.02 -11.05
N LEU A 373 -2.21 1.96 -10.43
CA LEU A 373 -1.23 2.03 -9.33
C LEU A 373 0.21 1.73 -9.77
N ILE A 374 0.41 1.33 -11.03
CA ILE A 374 1.73 1.25 -11.63
C ILE A 374 1.93 2.50 -12.46
N THR A 375 2.73 3.41 -11.94
CA THR A 375 3.06 4.67 -12.60
C THR A 375 4.21 4.45 -13.58
N ASN A 376 4.45 5.43 -14.46
CA ASN A 376 5.55 5.36 -15.40
C ASN A 376 6.91 5.38 -14.69
N ASP A 377 7.06 6.21 -13.66
CA ASP A 377 8.27 6.21 -12.82
C ASP A 377 8.28 4.96 -11.93
N ARG A 378 9.17 4.00 -12.26
CA ARG A 378 9.34 2.75 -11.49
C ARG A 378 10.18 2.92 -10.23
N THR A 379 10.41 4.15 -9.81
CA THR A 379 11.08 4.45 -8.55
C THR A 379 10.15 5.21 -7.59
N PRO A 380 10.21 4.94 -6.27
CA PRO A 380 9.23 5.48 -5.33
C PRO A 380 9.46 6.94 -4.93
N ASN A 381 10.66 7.51 -5.15
CA ASN A 381 11.09 8.71 -4.43
C ASN A 381 11.98 9.69 -5.23
N VAL A 382 11.76 9.85 -6.55
CA VAL A 382 12.44 10.89 -7.35
C VAL A 382 12.12 12.29 -6.82
N ARG A 383 10.87 12.54 -6.41
CA ARG A 383 10.48 13.82 -5.80
C ARG A 383 11.20 14.10 -4.49
N GLY A 384 11.58 13.05 -3.74
CA GLY A 384 12.50 13.19 -2.61
C GLY A 384 13.84 13.79 -3.01
N GLY A 385 14.41 13.36 -4.13
CA GLY A 385 15.69 13.88 -4.63
C GLY A 385 15.61 15.38 -4.96
N LEU A 386 14.49 15.83 -5.55
CA LEU A 386 14.22 17.24 -5.84
C LEU A 386 13.98 18.06 -4.57
N VAL A 387 13.19 17.52 -3.64
CA VAL A 387 12.86 18.19 -2.37
C VAL A 387 14.08 18.34 -1.47
N THR A 388 14.93 17.31 -1.39
CA THR A 388 16.18 17.37 -0.60
C THR A 388 17.28 18.20 -1.26
N GLY A 389 17.09 18.61 -2.53
CA GLY A 389 18.10 19.32 -3.32
C GLY A 389 19.27 18.44 -3.75
N LEU A 390 19.16 17.11 -3.62
CA LEU A 390 20.19 16.18 -4.09
C LEU A 390 20.29 16.17 -5.62
N ILE A 391 19.16 16.40 -6.29
CA ILE A 391 19.09 16.65 -7.74
C ILE A 391 18.28 17.91 -8.00
N ASN A 392 18.62 18.61 -9.08
CA ASN A 392 17.87 19.77 -9.57
C ASN A 392 17.24 19.53 -10.95
N GLU A 393 17.59 18.41 -11.58
CA GLU A 393 17.11 17.99 -12.89
C GLU A 393 16.50 16.60 -12.76
N LEU A 394 15.52 16.29 -13.62
CA LEU A 394 14.87 14.98 -13.62
C LEU A 394 15.85 13.86 -14.03
N PRO A 395 15.65 12.63 -13.53
CA PRO A 395 16.51 11.50 -13.86
C PRO A 395 16.57 11.21 -15.37
N VAL A 396 17.72 10.69 -15.82
CA VAL A 396 17.95 10.29 -17.21
C VAL A 396 18.11 8.78 -17.32
N ALA A 397 17.59 8.17 -18.39
CA ALA A 397 17.63 6.71 -18.56
C ALA A 397 19.03 6.19 -18.94
N GLN A 398 19.80 6.98 -19.69
CA GLN A 398 21.15 6.64 -20.11
C GLN A 398 22.14 7.68 -19.58
N LEU A 399 23.24 7.20 -19.02
CA LEU A 399 24.29 8.04 -18.43
C LEU A 399 25.30 8.51 -19.48
N ASP A 400 24.83 9.00 -20.64
CA ASP A 400 25.68 9.35 -21.78
C ASP A 400 26.70 10.46 -21.44
N GLN A 401 26.32 11.44 -20.63
CA GLN A 401 27.23 12.49 -20.18
C GLN A 401 28.36 11.91 -19.32
N LEU A 402 28.03 11.04 -18.36
CA LEU A 402 29.03 10.36 -17.54
C LEU A 402 29.90 9.41 -18.38
N ARG A 403 29.30 8.73 -19.37
CA ARG A 403 30.05 7.90 -20.33
C ARG A 403 31.09 8.72 -21.07
N ALA A 404 30.71 9.87 -21.61
CA ALA A 404 31.62 10.77 -22.32
C ALA A 404 32.75 11.29 -21.40
N GLN A 405 32.43 11.65 -20.16
CA GLN A 405 33.42 12.09 -19.16
C GLN A 405 34.41 10.96 -18.81
N LEU A 406 33.94 9.73 -18.69
CA LEU A 406 34.80 8.56 -18.46
C LEU A 406 35.68 8.25 -19.68
N GLU A 407 35.16 8.38 -20.90
CA GLU A 407 35.93 8.21 -22.14
C GLU A 407 37.05 9.26 -22.26
N ALA A 408 36.77 10.49 -21.83
CA ALA A 408 37.73 11.59 -21.75
C ALA A 408 38.72 11.46 -20.57
N GLY A 409 38.50 10.53 -19.63
CA GLY A 409 39.32 10.37 -18.43
C GLY A 409 39.12 11.48 -17.38
N GLU A 410 37.98 12.19 -17.45
CA GLU A 410 37.64 13.31 -16.58
C GLU A 410 37.08 12.89 -15.22
N VAL A 411 36.66 11.63 -15.05
CA VAL A 411 36.11 11.07 -13.81
C VAL A 411 37.02 9.93 -13.33
N ALA A 412 37.59 10.09 -12.13
CA ALA A 412 38.46 9.09 -11.53
C ALA A 412 37.68 8.02 -10.74
N THR A 413 36.60 8.45 -10.05
CA THR A 413 35.83 7.59 -9.15
C THR A 413 34.32 7.78 -9.37
N ILE A 414 33.58 6.67 -9.37
CA ILE A 414 32.13 6.65 -9.42
C ILE A 414 31.61 6.07 -8.11
N VAL A 415 30.71 6.80 -7.45
CA VAL A 415 29.95 6.30 -6.31
C VAL A 415 28.55 6.00 -6.79
N SER A 416 28.24 4.72 -7.03
CA SER A 416 26.90 4.28 -7.42
C SER A 416 26.12 3.81 -6.20
N TYR A 417 24.91 4.34 -6.02
CA TYR A 417 24.02 3.99 -4.93
C TYR A 417 22.69 3.46 -5.49
N GLY A 418 22.58 2.13 -5.48
CA GLY A 418 21.39 1.39 -5.87
C GLY A 418 21.29 1.10 -7.37
N GLU A 419 22.23 1.59 -8.18
CA GLU A 419 22.08 1.61 -9.64
C GLU A 419 23.05 0.70 -10.38
N ASP A 420 22.55 -0.06 -11.35
CA ASP A 420 23.39 -0.80 -12.30
C ASP A 420 23.81 0.11 -13.44
N LEU A 421 25.03 0.64 -13.35
CA LEU A 421 25.66 1.51 -14.34
C LEU A 421 25.77 0.87 -15.72
N VAL A 422 25.88 -0.47 -15.79
CA VAL A 422 25.93 -1.18 -17.08
C VAL A 422 24.55 -1.15 -17.75
N ALA A 423 23.48 -1.39 -16.97
CA ALA A 423 22.12 -1.25 -17.47
C ALA A 423 21.79 0.20 -17.85
N ALA A 424 22.37 1.17 -17.14
CA ALA A 424 22.26 2.60 -17.43
C ALA A 424 23.16 3.10 -18.58
N GLY A 425 23.75 2.20 -19.38
CA GLY A 425 24.42 2.53 -20.63
C GLY A 425 25.94 2.72 -20.56
N ILE A 426 26.59 2.45 -19.42
CA ILE A 426 28.04 2.54 -19.28
C ILE A 426 28.69 1.17 -19.56
N PRO A 427 29.50 1.01 -20.62
CA PRO A 427 30.11 -0.27 -20.94
C PRO A 427 31.06 -0.77 -19.83
N ALA A 428 31.04 -2.08 -19.57
CA ALA A 428 31.87 -2.71 -18.54
C ALA A 428 33.38 -2.40 -18.69
N ASP A 429 33.88 -2.32 -19.93
CA ASP A 429 35.29 -2.02 -20.19
C ASP A 429 35.68 -0.57 -19.86
N LEU A 430 34.71 0.34 -19.86
CA LEU A 430 34.91 1.71 -19.44
C LEU A 430 34.91 1.81 -17.91
N LEU A 431 33.99 1.10 -17.25
CA LEU A 431 33.93 1.02 -15.78
C LEU A 431 35.22 0.46 -15.17
N LYS A 432 35.89 -0.50 -15.84
CA LYS A 432 37.20 -1.03 -15.40
C LYS A 432 38.32 0.03 -15.34
N LYS A 433 38.16 1.15 -16.05
CA LYS A 433 39.15 2.24 -16.07
C LYS A 433 38.96 3.24 -14.92
N ALA A 434 37.81 3.22 -14.26
CA ALA A 434 37.49 4.07 -13.12
C ALA A 434 37.46 3.26 -11.82
N ASN A 435 37.51 3.94 -10.67
CA ASN A 435 37.25 3.29 -9.39
C ASN A 435 35.75 3.32 -9.11
N VAL A 436 35.13 2.17 -8.88
CA VAL A 436 33.70 2.10 -8.56
C VAL A 436 33.52 1.73 -7.09
N VAL A 437 32.81 2.60 -6.36
CA VAL A 437 32.28 2.36 -5.01
C VAL A 437 30.78 2.12 -5.15
N TYR A 438 30.29 0.95 -4.77
CA TYR A 438 28.88 0.60 -4.92
C TYR A 438 28.21 0.43 -3.56
N LEU A 439 27.07 1.10 -3.38
CA LEU A 439 26.14 0.91 -2.28
C LEU A 439 24.86 0.29 -2.84
N GLY A 440 24.36 -0.79 -2.26
CA GLY A 440 23.12 -1.41 -2.75
C GLY A 440 22.80 -2.75 -2.10
N THR A 441 21.66 -3.33 -2.47
CA THR A 441 21.11 -4.51 -1.80
C THR A 441 21.50 -5.82 -2.49
N HIS A 442 21.49 -5.87 -3.83
CA HIS A 442 21.65 -7.08 -4.63
C HIS A 442 22.87 -6.99 -5.58
N ARG A 443 23.39 -8.14 -6.00
CA ARG A 443 24.46 -8.21 -7.00
C ARG A 443 23.90 -7.90 -8.39
N ASN A 444 24.65 -7.13 -9.16
CA ASN A 444 24.36 -6.78 -10.55
C ASN A 444 25.67 -6.64 -11.35
N ALA A 445 25.58 -6.26 -12.62
CA ALA A 445 26.76 -6.19 -13.49
C ALA A 445 27.79 -5.15 -13.01
N THR A 446 27.34 -4.06 -12.38
CA THR A 446 28.21 -3.06 -11.74
C THR A 446 28.94 -3.61 -10.53
N THR A 447 28.29 -4.44 -9.70
CA THR A 447 28.90 -4.97 -8.48
C THR A 447 30.12 -5.87 -8.74
N ASP A 448 30.16 -6.55 -9.88
CA ASP A 448 31.29 -7.41 -10.25
C ASP A 448 32.54 -6.60 -10.67
N LEU A 449 32.36 -5.32 -11.00
CA LEU A 449 33.43 -4.39 -11.37
C LEU A 449 33.82 -3.44 -10.23
N ALA A 450 33.05 -3.40 -9.15
CA ALA A 450 33.25 -2.49 -8.04
C ALA A 450 34.48 -2.84 -7.20
N ARG A 451 35.29 -1.82 -6.89
CA ARG A 451 36.44 -1.95 -5.97
C ARG A 451 35.99 -1.98 -4.53
N VAL A 452 34.91 -1.29 -4.19
CA VAL A 452 34.34 -1.32 -2.85
C VAL A 452 32.85 -1.64 -2.96
N LEU A 453 32.40 -2.64 -2.21
CA LEU A 453 30.99 -2.99 -2.05
C LEU A 453 30.56 -2.68 -0.62
N LEU A 454 29.51 -1.87 -0.50
CA LEU A 454 28.87 -1.49 0.74
C LEU A 454 27.41 -1.97 0.71
N PRO A 455 27.11 -3.20 1.15
CA PRO A 455 25.74 -3.71 1.12
C PRO A 455 24.81 -2.89 2.02
N THR A 456 23.61 -2.62 1.50
CA THR A 456 22.57 -1.83 2.16
C THR A 456 21.34 -2.67 2.50
N LEU A 457 20.39 -2.06 3.22
CA LEU A 457 19.14 -2.68 3.64
C LEU A 457 18.00 -2.37 2.66
N THR A 458 17.09 -3.33 2.49
CA THR A 458 15.85 -3.14 1.73
C THR A 458 14.87 -2.28 2.53
N VAL A 459 13.82 -1.79 1.86
CA VAL A 459 12.71 -1.06 2.50
C VAL A 459 12.07 -1.82 3.67
N PHE A 460 12.10 -3.16 3.66
CA PHE A 460 11.52 -3.98 4.72
C PHE A 460 12.42 -4.12 5.96
N GLU A 461 13.70 -3.77 5.82
CA GLU A 461 14.74 -3.94 6.83
C GLU A 461 15.17 -2.61 7.46
N LYS A 462 14.57 -1.49 7.04
CA LYS A 462 14.87 -0.15 7.53
C LYS A 462 13.61 0.69 7.69
N THR A 463 13.77 1.86 8.29
CA THR A 463 12.69 2.84 8.54
C THR A 463 13.08 4.14 7.86
N GLY A 464 12.12 4.79 7.20
CA GLY A 464 12.37 6.05 6.51
C GLY A 464 11.10 6.60 5.87
N THR A 465 11.29 7.54 4.96
CA THR A 465 10.20 8.20 4.25
C THR A 465 10.43 8.26 2.75
N PHE A 466 9.33 8.31 2.00
CA PHE A 466 9.29 8.57 0.56
C PHE A 466 8.31 9.70 0.25
N ILE A 467 8.54 10.40 -0.86
CA ILE A 467 7.66 11.41 -1.42
C ILE A 467 7.17 10.87 -2.78
N ASN A 468 5.90 10.47 -2.80
CA ASN A 468 5.27 9.85 -3.97
C ASN A 468 4.95 10.88 -5.08
N GLN A 469 4.33 10.43 -6.17
CA GLN A 469 3.97 11.25 -7.33
C GLN A 469 3.11 12.49 -7.05
N GLN A 470 2.35 12.48 -5.95
CA GLN A 470 1.50 13.59 -5.52
C GLN A 470 2.25 14.61 -4.65
N PHE A 471 3.57 14.46 -4.44
CA PHE A 471 4.30 15.14 -3.36
C PHE A 471 3.77 14.78 -1.96
N ARG A 472 3.20 13.58 -1.80
CA ARG A 472 2.78 13.08 -0.49
C ARG A 472 3.94 12.39 0.20
N LEU A 473 4.38 12.97 1.31
CA LEU A 473 5.38 12.42 2.20
C LEU A 473 4.77 11.28 3.04
N GLN A 474 5.29 10.07 2.86
CA GLN A 474 4.80 8.85 3.52
C GLN A 474 5.93 8.15 4.26
N LYS A 475 5.60 7.58 5.43
CA LYS A 475 6.55 6.85 6.27
C LYS A 475 6.37 5.33 6.13
N PHE A 476 7.48 4.61 6.19
CA PHE A 476 7.53 3.16 6.29
C PHE A 476 8.39 2.74 7.49
N TYR A 477 8.12 1.56 8.03
CA TYR A 477 8.80 1.05 9.21
C TYR A 477 9.50 -0.28 8.93
N GLN A 478 10.62 -0.50 9.62
CA GLN A 478 11.34 -1.77 9.60
C GLN A 478 10.44 -2.93 10.04
N ALA A 479 10.23 -3.90 9.15
CA ALA A 479 9.43 -5.10 9.42
C ALA A 479 10.28 -6.23 10.01
N VAL A 480 11.48 -6.43 9.49
CA VAL A 480 12.44 -7.47 9.91
C VAL A 480 13.83 -6.87 10.12
N PRO A 481 14.70 -7.47 10.95
CA PRO A 481 16.08 -7.03 11.02
C PRO A 481 16.81 -7.32 9.70
N GLY A 482 17.77 -6.46 9.35
CA GLY A 482 18.67 -6.72 8.23
C GLY A 482 19.64 -7.88 8.49
N PRO A 483 20.37 -8.35 7.46
CA PRO A 483 21.36 -9.42 7.58
C PRO A 483 22.42 -9.11 8.65
N ALA A 484 22.86 -10.16 9.36
CA ALA A 484 23.80 -10.01 10.46
C ALA A 484 25.12 -9.34 10.01
N GLY A 485 25.49 -8.25 10.68
CA GLY A 485 26.69 -7.47 10.39
C GLY A 485 26.48 -6.32 9.41
N LEU A 486 25.32 -6.23 8.75
CA LEU A 486 24.92 -5.03 8.02
C LEU A 486 24.29 -4.01 8.97
N MET A 487 24.36 -2.74 8.57
CA MET A 487 23.79 -1.62 9.32
C MET A 487 22.86 -0.83 8.40
N PRO A 488 21.89 -0.07 8.97
CA PRO A 488 21.09 0.86 8.19
C PRO A 488 21.96 1.81 7.37
N ASP A 489 21.47 2.14 6.18
CA ASP A 489 22.23 2.86 5.16
C ASP A 489 22.70 4.23 5.65
N VAL A 490 21.86 4.92 6.43
CA VAL A 490 22.20 6.19 7.09
C VAL A 490 23.43 6.08 8.00
N PHE A 491 23.71 4.92 8.59
CA PHE A 491 24.91 4.70 9.42
C PHE A 491 26.14 4.39 8.57
N VAL A 492 25.97 3.72 7.41
CA VAL A 492 27.06 3.51 6.46
C VAL A 492 27.47 4.85 5.85
N LEU A 493 26.51 5.69 5.48
CA LEU A 493 26.74 7.05 4.98
C LEU A 493 27.38 7.95 6.04
N ASP A 494 26.91 7.88 7.30
CA ASP A 494 27.52 8.62 8.41
C ASP A 494 28.97 8.19 8.66
N ALA A 495 29.27 6.88 8.60
CA ALA A 495 30.64 6.39 8.70
C ALA A 495 31.53 6.95 7.57
N LEU A 496 31.04 6.98 6.34
CA LEU A 496 31.76 7.55 5.21
C LEU A 496 31.98 9.06 5.35
N LEU A 497 30.93 9.78 5.75
CA LEU A 497 31.02 11.22 6.01
C LEU A 497 32.02 11.54 7.13
N ALA A 498 32.02 10.75 8.21
CA ALA A 498 32.96 10.90 9.32
C ALA A 498 34.40 10.68 8.88
N GLU A 499 34.68 9.66 8.07
CA GLU A 499 36.00 9.42 7.48
C GLU A 499 36.46 10.58 6.58
N CYS A 500 35.55 11.14 5.76
CA CYS A 500 35.82 12.33 4.93
C CYS A 500 36.05 13.59 5.79
N ALA A 501 35.40 13.68 6.96
CA ALA A 501 35.55 14.79 7.90
C ALA A 501 36.76 14.65 8.85
N GLY A 502 37.44 13.50 8.87
CA GLY A 502 38.51 13.21 9.82
C GLY A 502 38.02 13.02 11.27
N GLY A 503 36.77 12.58 11.43
CA GLY A 503 36.10 12.38 12.72
C GLY A 503 35.63 10.94 12.94
N ALA A 504 34.84 10.72 13.97
CA ALA A 504 34.21 9.44 14.27
C ALA A 504 32.71 9.45 13.90
N PRO A 505 32.14 8.32 13.42
CA PRO A 505 30.71 8.23 13.12
C PRO A 505 29.86 8.51 14.36
N CYS A 506 28.86 9.37 14.20
CA CYS A 506 27.96 9.77 15.28
C CYS A 506 26.67 8.93 15.35
N ARG A 507 26.38 8.15 14.28
CA ARG A 507 25.17 7.31 14.12
C ARG A 507 23.89 8.10 14.39
N PRO A 508 23.56 9.06 13.50
CA PRO A 508 22.46 9.98 13.75
C PRO A 508 21.14 9.24 13.84
N THR A 509 20.34 9.57 14.85
CA THR A 509 18.96 9.10 14.95
C THR A 509 18.10 9.71 13.84
N LEU A 510 16.97 9.07 13.51
CA LEU A 510 16.01 9.66 12.56
C LEU A 510 15.58 11.07 12.97
N GLY A 511 15.42 11.34 14.28
CA GLY A 511 15.09 12.67 14.78
C GLY A 511 16.14 13.71 14.40
N GLN A 512 17.43 13.40 14.58
CA GLN A 512 18.54 14.30 14.23
C GLN A 512 18.66 14.53 12.71
N ILE A 513 18.34 13.54 11.89
CA ILE A 513 18.29 13.71 10.44
C ILE A 513 17.15 14.65 10.06
N TRP A 514 15.98 14.48 10.69
CA TRP A 514 14.83 15.36 10.47
C TRP A 514 15.04 16.78 11.00
N GLU A 515 15.75 16.97 12.10
CA GLU A 515 16.17 18.31 12.57
C GLU A 515 16.98 19.02 11.48
N HIS A 516 17.94 18.33 10.88
CA HIS A 516 18.72 18.89 9.77
C HIS A 516 17.86 19.19 8.53
N LEU A 517 16.94 18.29 8.16
CA LEU A 517 16.02 18.52 7.04
C LEU A 517 15.16 19.77 7.27
N ASN A 518 14.65 19.97 8.48
CA ASN A 518 13.88 21.16 8.85
C ASN A 518 14.68 22.46 8.70
N GLU A 519 15.99 22.41 8.95
CA GLU A 519 16.88 23.58 8.86
C GLU A 519 17.30 23.90 7.43
N THR A 520 17.33 22.90 6.54
CA THR A 520 17.93 23.01 5.21
C THR A 520 16.93 22.95 4.06
N VAL A 521 15.73 22.40 4.29
CA VAL A 521 14.71 22.16 3.26
C VAL A 521 13.42 22.87 3.66
N ASP A 522 13.14 24.01 3.02
CA ASP A 522 12.02 24.88 3.37
C ASP A 522 10.64 24.19 3.33
N ILE A 523 10.39 23.35 2.32
CA ILE A 523 9.12 22.61 2.18
C ILE A 523 8.90 21.56 3.29
N LEU A 524 9.98 21.15 3.98
CA LEU A 524 9.93 20.20 5.09
C LEU A 524 10.02 20.89 6.45
N LYS A 525 9.95 22.23 6.50
CA LYS A 525 9.99 22.98 7.74
C LYS A 525 8.80 22.64 8.66
N ASP A 526 9.09 22.51 9.95
CA ASP A 526 8.18 22.07 11.02
C ASP A 526 7.63 20.64 10.86
N VAL A 527 8.11 19.87 9.88
CA VAL A 527 7.76 18.46 9.66
C VAL A 527 8.72 17.57 10.43
N ASN A 528 8.21 16.56 11.13
CA ASN A 528 9.06 15.55 11.74
C ASN A 528 8.49 14.15 11.51
N PHE A 529 9.35 13.13 11.58
CA PHE A 529 8.97 11.75 11.33
C PHE A 529 7.76 11.28 12.17
N SER A 530 7.66 11.71 13.43
CA SER A 530 6.60 11.30 14.36
C SER A 530 5.25 11.98 14.11
N LYS A 531 5.23 13.18 13.53
CA LYS A 531 4.01 13.93 13.19
C LYS A 531 3.47 13.61 11.80
N ILE A 532 4.23 12.91 10.94
CA ILE A 532 3.71 12.47 9.64
C ILE A 532 2.50 11.55 9.86
N PRO A 533 1.31 11.89 9.34
CA PRO A 533 0.13 11.06 9.46
C PRO A 533 0.33 9.67 8.85
N GLU A 534 -0.45 8.69 9.30
CA GLU A 534 -0.41 7.34 8.73
C GLU A 534 -0.82 7.29 7.26
N THR A 535 -1.63 8.24 6.80
CA THR A 535 -2.03 8.42 5.38
C THR A 535 -1.02 9.25 4.59
N GLY A 536 0.05 9.74 5.23
CA GLY A 536 1.02 10.67 4.65
C GLY A 536 0.60 12.13 4.73
N LEU A 537 1.56 13.03 4.51
CA LEU A 537 1.39 14.47 4.50
C LEU A 537 1.53 14.98 3.06
N LEU A 538 0.52 15.67 2.53
CA LEU A 538 0.62 16.31 1.21
C LEU A 538 1.47 17.58 1.32
N LEU A 539 2.57 17.65 0.57
CA LEU A 539 3.45 18.81 0.53
C LEU A 539 3.08 19.76 -0.62
N ASP A 540 3.46 21.03 -0.50
CA ASP A 540 3.26 22.01 -1.58
C ASP A 540 4.32 21.83 -2.68
N GLY A 541 4.00 21.00 -3.67
CA GLY A 541 4.85 20.74 -4.83
C GLY A 541 4.85 21.84 -5.90
N SER A 542 4.24 23.01 -5.66
CA SER A 542 4.04 24.05 -6.69
C SER A 542 5.33 24.53 -7.36
N ALA A 543 6.44 24.59 -6.61
CA ALA A 543 7.77 24.97 -7.12
C ALA A 543 8.30 24.01 -8.21
N TYR A 544 7.79 22.77 -8.26
CA TYR A 544 8.21 21.74 -9.20
C TYR A 544 7.16 21.47 -10.29
N ALA A 545 6.07 22.23 -10.30
CA ALA A 545 4.87 21.89 -11.08
C ALA A 545 5.05 22.02 -12.60
N ASP A 546 6.13 22.65 -13.05
CA ASP A 546 6.47 22.84 -14.46
C ASP A 546 7.54 21.84 -14.96
N LEU A 547 8.04 20.96 -14.07
CA LEU A 547 8.97 19.90 -14.46
C LEU A 547 8.24 18.79 -15.25
N PRO A 548 8.84 18.26 -16.32
CA PRO A 548 8.21 17.26 -17.17
C PRO A 548 8.32 15.84 -16.58
N PHE A 549 7.60 15.63 -15.49
CA PHE A 549 7.44 14.32 -14.87
C PHE A 549 6.91 13.28 -15.87
N CYS A 550 7.43 12.05 -15.81
CA CYS A 550 7.10 11.00 -16.78
C CYS A 550 5.76 10.31 -16.51
N GLU A 551 5.15 10.55 -15.34
CA GLU A 551 3.89 9.93 -14.95
C GLU A 551 2.69 10.42 -15.77
N GLY A 552 1.95 9.48 -16.34
CA GLY A 552 0.64 9.69 -16.92
C GLY A 552 -0.49 9.72 -15.87
N PRO A 553 -1.76 9.83 -16.32
CA PRO A 553 -2.90 9.73 -15.42
C PRO A 553 -2.96 8.36 -14.76
N GLY A 554 -3.30 8.34 -13.47
CA GLY A 554 -3.39 7.16 -12.65
C GLY A 554 -4.48 7.29 -11.59
N TRP A 555 -4.57 6.33 -10.68
CA TRP A 555 -5.53 6.45 -9.58
C TRP A 555 -5.14 7.60 -8.65
N HIS A 556 -6.11 8.47 -8.38
CA HIS A 556 -5.96 9.68 -7.55
C HIS A 556 -4.85 10.64 -8.01
N TYR A 557 -4.39 10.54 -9.26
CA TYR A 557 -3.35 11.40 -9.81
C TYR A 557 -3.66 11.78 -11.25
N GLU A 558 -3.75 13.09 -11.50
CA GLU A 558 -3.93 13.65 -12.83
C GLU A 558 -2.77 14.62 -13.13
N PRO A 559 -1.91 14.33 -14.12
CA PRO A 559 -0.84 15.25 -14.51
C PRO A 559 -1.42 16.52 -15.14
N LYS A 560 -0.67 17.64 -15.09
CA LYS A 560 -1.08 18.88 -15.78
C LYS A 560 -1.13 18.67 -17.30
N ALA A 561 -2.17 19.19 -17.95
CA ALA A 561 -2.50 18.95 -19.35
C ALA A 561 -1.41 19.31 -20.37
N GLU A 562 -0.53 20.27 -20.07
CA GLU A 562 0.56 20.70 -20.97
C GLU A 562 1.72 19.69 -21.04
N LEU A 563 1.85 18.79 -20.06
CA LEU A 563 2.90 17.76 -19.98
C LEU A 563 2.44 16.38 -20.49
N ALA A 564 1.13 16.10 -20.44
CA ALA A 564 0.54 14.86 -20.95
C ALA A 564 0.74 14.64 -22.47
N ALA A 565 1.03 15.71 -23.22
CA ALA A 565 1.32 15.63 -24.66
C ALA A 565 2.78 15.25 -24.97
N ALA A 566 3.71 15.41 -24.02
CA ALA A 566 5.12 15.09 -24.20
C ALA A 566 5.42 13.59 -23.93
N THR A 567 4.68 12.98 -23.00
CA THR A 567 4.79 11.54 -22.66
C THR A 567 4.17 10.60 -23.68
N ALA A 568 3.38 11.10 -24.63
CA ALA A 568 2.85 10.28 -25.74
C ALA A 568 3.86 10.05 -26.89
N ASN A 569 5.04 10.69 -26.83
CA ASN A 569 6.09 10.62 -27.87
C ASN A 569 7.46 10.16 -27.35
N LEU A 570 7.55 9.72 -26.08
CA LEU A 570 8.67 8.96 -25.52
C LEU A 570 8.30 7.48 -25.52
#